data_AF-A0A3P6R3T1-F1
#
_entry.id   AF-A0A3P6R3T1-F1
#
_cell.length_a   1.000
_cell.length_b   1.000
_cell.length_c   1.000
_cell.angle_alpha   90.00
_cell.angle_beta   90.00
_cell.angle_gamma   90.00
#
_symmetry.space_group_name_H-M   'P 1'
#
loop_
_entity.id
_entity.type
_entity.pdbx_description
1 polymer ?
#
loop_
_entity_poly.entity_id
_entity_poly.type
_entity_poly.pdbx_seq_one_letter_code
_entity_poly.pdbx_strand_id
1 'polypeptide(L)'
;MGSKLKSDQVSACFDRVDPRTGVSDCPSKKSLCTNPAYQRVLSEQCPLTCGKCPGVLPDPGKCFDRVDPRTGVSNCNKALCTNPAYKKVMEEQCPLTCNRCPGSLPNH
;
A
#
# COMPACT_ATOMS: atom_id res chain seq x y z
N MET A 1 -4.13 36.05 0.34
CA MET A 1 -3.12 35.05 -0.08
C MET A 1 -3.84 33.74 -0.31
N GLY A 2 -4.34 33.52 -1.52
CA GLY A 2 -5.08 32.31 -1.88
C GLY A 2 -4.16 31.26 -2.48
N SER A 3 -4.31 30.02 -2.05
CA SER A 3 -4.18 28.81 -2.89
C SER A 3 -4.95 27.68 -2.22
N LYS A 4 -6.13 27.45 -2.77
CA LYS A 4 -7.04 26.32 -2.58
C LYS A 4 -6.48 25.12 -3.35
N LEU A 5 -6.61 23.89 -2.82
CA LEU A 5 -6.58 22.53 -3.46
C LEU A 5 -6.39 21.54 -2.29
N LYS A 6 -7.33 20.73 -1.77
CA LYS A 6 -8.33 19.81 -2.33
C LYS A 6 -7.70 18.71 -3.18
N SER A 7 -7.28 17.62 -2.53
CA SER A 7 -7.19 16.25 -3.06
C SER A 7 -6.70 15.41 -1.88
N ASP A 8 -7.42 14.42 -1.38
CA ASP A 8 -7.25 13.05 -1.89
C ASP A 8 -5.83 12.83 -2.44
N GLN A 9 -4.84 12.93 -1.56
CA GLN A 9 -3.51 12.39 -1.77
C GLN A 9 -3.47 11.14 -0.92
N VAL A 10 -4.18 10.10 -1.38
CA VAL A 10 -3.64 8.75 -1.23
C VAL A 10 -2.26 8.83 -1.87
N SER A 11 -1.26 9.21 -1.07
CA SER A 11 0.12 9.33 -1.52
C SER A 11 0.46 7.94 -1.99
N ALA A 12 0.44 7.74 -3.30
CA ALA A 12 0.57 6.45 -3.92
C ALA A 12 1.84 5.83 -3.34
N CYS A 13 1.65 4.82 -2.49
CA CYS A 13 2.71 4.38 -1.62
C CYS A 13 3.53 3.32 -2.35
N PHE A 14 4.34 3.80 -3.27
CA PHE A 14 5.25 2.99 -4.04
C PHE A 14 6.66 3.52 -3.88
N ASP A 15 7.61 2.62 -4.06
CA ASP A 15 9.02 2.99 -4.10
C ASP A 15 9.31 3.75 -5.39
N ARG A 16 9.96 4.91 -5.25
CA ARG A 16 10.37 5.71 -6.39
C ARG A 16 11.45 4.97 -7.16
N VAL A 17 11.33 5.03 -8.48
CA VAL A 17 12.30 4.47 -9.43
C VAL A 17 13.15 5.60 -10.00
N ASP A 18 14.38 5.29 -10.37
CA ASP A 18 15.21 6.22 -11.13
C ASP A 18 14.54 6.49 -12.50
N PRO A 19 14.34 7.76 -12.90
CA PRO A 19 13.61 8.09 -14.12
C PRO A 19 14.37 7.75 -15.41
N ARG A 20 15.67 7.44 -15.32
CA ARG A 20 16.55 7.09 -16.44
C ARG A 20 16.62 5.58 -16.64
N THR A 21 16.54 4.80 -15.56
CA THR A 21 16.64 3.32 -15.62
C THR A 21 15.31 2.61 -15.37
N GLY A 22 14.33 3.26 -14.74
CA GLY A 22 13.06 2.67 -14.33
C GLY A 22 13.20 1.67 -13.17
N VAL A 23 14.37 1.60 -12.53
CA VAL A 23 14.66 0.67 -11.43
C VAL A 23 14.63 1.41 -10.11
N SER A 24 14.10 0.78 -9.07
CA SER A 24 14.17 1.31 -7.71
C SER A 24 15.36 0.71 -6.97
N ASP A 25 16.23 1.55 -6.40
CA ASP A 25 17.30 1.13 -5.49
C ASP A 25 16.79 0.80 -4.08
N CYS A 26 15.50 1.05 -3.81
CA CYS A 26 14.90 0.84 -2.50
C CYS A 26 15.14 -0.57 -1.91
N PRO A 27 15.03 -1.70 -2.66
CA PRO A 27 15.27 -3.04 -2.11
C PRO A 27 16.65 -3.20 -1.46
N SER A 28 17.69 -2.60 -2.07
CA SER A 28 19.07 -2.62 -1.57
C SER A 28 19.29 -1.68 -0.38
N LYS A 29 18.36 -0.74 -0.15
CA LYS A 29 18.41 0.28 0.91
C LYS A 29 17.48 -0.04 2.08
N LYS A 30 16.80 -1.20 2.07
CA LYS A 30 15.89 -1.62 3.16
C LYS A 30 16.55 -1.59 4.54
N SER A 31 17.82 -1.99 4.64
CA SER A 31 18.59 -1.98 5.89
C SER A 31 18.83 -0.57 6.44
N LEU A 32 18.73 0.46 5.60
CA LEU A 32 18.92 1.87 5.97
C LEU A 32 17.62 2.52 6.46
N CYS A 33 16.47 1.86 6.34
CA CYS A 33 15.19 2.37 6.86
C CYS A 33 15.20 2.60 8.37
N THR A 34 16.06 1.88 9.10
CA THR A 34 16.28 2.02 10.55
C THR A 34 17.38 3.03 10.89
N ASN A 35 18.16 3.49 9.90
CA ASN A 35 19.21 4.46 10.10
C ASN A 35 18.63 5.89 10.11
N PRO A 36 18.76 6.65 11.21
CA PRO A 36 18.15 7.98 11.35
C PRO A 36 18.62 8.98 10.28
N ALA A 37 19.85 8.84 9.76
CA ALA A 37 20.37 9.70 8.70
C ALA A 37 19.62 9.52 7.37
N TYR A 38 19.11 8.31 7.10
CA TYR A 38 18.44 7.96 5.85
C TYR A 38 16.93 7.80 5.99
N GLN A 39 16.42 7.76 7.22
CA GLN A 39 15.02 7.48 7.50
C GLN A 39 14.08 8.48 6.82
N ARG A 40 14.41 9.78 6.80
CA ARG A 40 13.57 10.80 6.12
C ARG A 40 13.54 10.57 4.61
N VAL A 41 14.72 10.47 4.01
CA VAL A 41 14.88 10.26 2.56
C VAL A 41 14.19 8.98 2.10
N LEU A 42 14.37 7.88 2.81
CA LEU A 42 13.75 6.61 2.46
C LEU A 42 12.26 6.56 2.80
N SER A 43 11.77 7.37 3.74
CA SER A 43 10.31 7.51 3.92
C SER A 43 9.66 8.27 2.77
N GLU A 44 10.39 9.16 2.09
CA GLU A 44 9.88 9.91 0.93
C GLU A 44 10.10 9.17 -0.39
N GLN A 45 11.24 8.50 -0.53
CA GLN A 45 11.64 7.80 -1.76
C GLN A 45 11.25 6.33 -1.77
N CYS A 46 11.21 5.69 -0.60
CA CYS A 46 11.01 4.25 -0.45
C CYS A 46 9.94 3.92 0.62
N PRO A 47 8.77 4.58 0.61
CA PRO A 47 7.79 4.40 1.69
C PRO A 47 7.24 2.97 1.76
N LEU A 48 7.22 2.24 0.64
CA LEU A 48 6.79 0.85 0.58
C LEU A 48 7.87 -0.07 1.17
N THR A 49 9.11 0.05 0.70
CA THR A 49 10.24 -0.75 1.22
C THR A 49 10.46 -0.52 2.73
N CYS A 50 10.29 0.71 3.20
CA CYS A 50 10.46 1.06 4.61
C CYS A 50 9.20 0.88 5.46
N GLY A 51 8.08 0.42 4.89
CA GLY A 51 6.82 0.22 5.62
C GLY A 51 6.24 1.52 6.21
N LYS A 52 6.50 2.66 5.57
CA LYS A 52 6.08 4.01 6.00
C LYS A 52 4.77 4.47 5.34
N CYS A 53 4.16 3.62 4.52
CA CYS A 53 2.88 3.91 3.86
C CYS A 53 1.76 4.25 4.87
N PRO A 54 1.18 5.45 4.84
CA PRO A 54 -0.03 5.74 5.59
C PRO A 54 -1.20 4.98 4.94
N GLY A 55 -1.59 3.86 5.55
CA GLY A 55 -2.61 2.94 5.02
C GLY A 55 -2.13 1.50 4.80
N VAL A 56 -0.82 1.24 4.91
CA VAL A 56 -0.23 -0.12 4.89
C VAL A 56 0.61 -0.39 6.15
N LEU A 57 0.38 0.38 7.22
CA LEU A 57 0.72 -0.17 8.53
C LEU A 57 -0.30 -1.27 8.79
N PRO A 58 0.10 -2.56 8.86
CA PRO A 58 -0.73 -3.53 9.53
C PRO A 58 -0.84 -3.04 10.96
N ASP A 59 -1.95 -2.36 11.27
CA ASP A 59 -2.56 -2.52 12.57
C ASP A 59 -2.58 -4.05 12.78
N PRO A 60 -1.87 -4.63 13.77
CA PRO A 60 -1.57 -6.06 13.84
C PRO A 60 -2.79 -6.98 14.05
N GLY A 61 -3.98 -6.52 13.67
CA GLY A 61 -5.22 -7.29 13.52
C GLY A 61 -6.19 -6.76 12.45
N LYS A 62 -5.82 -5.76 11.62
CA LYS A 62 -6.71 -5.28 10.55
C LYS A 62 -6.35 -5.89 9.21
N CYS A 63 -7.36 -6.53 8.65
CA CYS A 63 -7.42 -6.91 7.24
C CYS A 63 -7.34 -5.67 6.34
N PHE A 64 -6.51 -5.76 5.30
CA PHE A 64 -6.24 -4.69 4.34
C PHE A 64 -6.20 -5.23 2.91
N ASP A 65 -6.45 -4.35 1.94
CA ASP A 65 -6.35 -4.69 0.52
C ASP A 65 -4.90 -4.63 0.06
N ARG A 66 -4.51 -5.62 -0.74
CA ARG A 66 -3.22 -5.67 -1.40
C ARG A 66 -3.21 -4.67 -2.55
N VAL A 67 -2.05 -4.06 -2.73
CA VAL A 67 -1.74 -3.19 -3.87
C VAL A 67 -0.78 -3.95 -4.80
N ASP A 68 -0.84 -3.64 -6.08
CA ASP A 68 0.17 -4.12 -7.01
C ASP A 68 1.54 -3.56 -6.59
N PRO A 69 2.57 -4.41 -6.38
CA PRO A 69 3.85 -3.97 -5.83
C PRO A 69 4.68 -3.14 -6.82
N ARG A 70 4.30 -3.09 -8.11
CA ARG A 70 5.00 -2.31 -9.14
C ARG A 70 4.41 -0.92 -9.30
N THR A 71 3.11 -0.77 -9.10
CA THR A 71 2.36 0.48 -9.31
C THR A 71 1.89 1.12 -8.01
N GLY A 72 1.84 0.37 -6.89
CA GLY A 72 1.27 0.82 -5.62
C GLY A 72 -0.23 1.06 -5.67
N VAL A 73 -0.91 0.66 -6.75
CA VAL A 73 -2.36 0.84 -6.93
C VAL A 73 -3.06 -0.46 -6.59
N SER A 74 -4.15 -0.35 -5.83
CA SER A 74 -5.04 -1.48 -5.60
C SER A 74 -6.04 -1.56 -6.76
N ASN A 75 -6.10 -2.72 -7.43
CA ASN A 75 -7.10 -2.99 -8.47
C ASN A 75 -8.40 -3.58 -7.88
N CYS A 76 -8.61 -3.41 -6.57
CA CYS A 76 -9.78 -3.91 -5.88
C CYS A 76 -11.04 -3.18 -6.33
N ASN A 77 -11.97 -3.93 -6.90
CA ASN A 77 -13.25 -3.42 -7.36
C ASN A 77 -14.38 -4.22 -6.70
N LYS A 78 -15.23 -3.53 -5.94
CA LYS A 78 -16.32 -4.15 -5.17
C LYS A 78 -17.30 -4.95 -6.05
N ALA A 79 -17.50 -4.53 -7.31
CA ALA A 79 -18.36 -5.26 -8.26
C ALA A 79 -17.79 -6.63 -8.67
N LEU A 80 -16.47 -6.81 -8.54
CA LEU A 80 -15.79 -8.06 -8.87
C LEU A 80 -15.81 -9.08 -7.72
N CYS A 81 -16.17 -8.65 -6.50
CA CYS A 81 -16.30 -9.54 -5.34
C CYS A 81 -17.40 -10.61 -5.51
N THR A 82 -18.44 -10.32 -6.30
CA THR A 82 -19.52 -11.28 -6.61
C THR A 82 -19.35 -11.96 -7.96
N ASN A 83 -18.36 -11.53 -8.76
CA ASN A 83 -18.12 -12.12 -10.07
C ASN A 83 -17.33 -13.44 -9.92
N PRO A 84 -17.88 -14.59 -10.36
CA PRO A 84 -17.24 -15.90 -10.16
C PRO A 84 -15.85 -16.02 -10.79
N ALA A 85 -15.56 -15.27 -11.86
CA ALA A 85 -14.24 -15.28 -12.51
C ALA A 85 -13.15 -14.60 -11.65
N TYR A 86 -13.52 -13.61 -10.82
CA TYR A 86 -12.58 -12.79 -10.06
C TYR A 86 -12.71 -12.95 -8.55
N LYS A 87 -13.78 -13.62 -8.07
CA LYS A 87 -14.09 -13.83 -6.65
C LYS A 87 -12.90 -14.33 -5.85
N LYS A 88 -12.19 -15.35 -6.34
CA LYS A 88 -11.03 -15.93 -5.63
C LYS A 88 -9.89 -14.92 -5.47
N VAL A 89 -9.55 -14.22 -6.55
CA VAL A 89 -8.50 -13.18 -6.53
C VAL A 89 -8.89 -12.03 -5.61
N MET A 90 -10.16 -11.62 -5.67
CA MET A 90 -10.71 -10.57 -4.83
C MET A 90 -10.77 -10.95 -3.34
N GLU A 91 -10.98 -12.23 -3.00
CA GLU A 91 -10.92 -12.72 -1.62
C GLU A 91 -9.48 -12.71 -1.06
N GLU A 92 -8.48 -13.06 -1.87
CA GLU A 92 -7.08 -13.13 -1.43
C GLU A 92 -6.38 -11.77 -1.43
N GLN A 93 -6.67 -10.94 -2.44
CA GLN A 93 -6.01 -9.65 -2.66
C GLN A 93 -6.83 -8.47 -2.13
N CYS A 94 -8.16 -8.59 -2.06
CA CYS A 94 -9.06 -7.49 -1.72
C CYS A 94 -10.01 -7.80 -0.55
N PRO A 95 -9.52 -8.42 0.55
CA PRO A 95 -10.41 -8.88 1.61
C PRO A 95 -11.13 -7.72 2.30
N LEU A 96 -10.55 -6.50 2.33
CA LEU A 96 -11.19 -5.34 2.92
C LEU A 96 -12.26 -4.76 1.98
N THR A 97 -11.93 -4.54 0.71
CA THR A 97 -12.89 -4.07 -0.32
C THR A 97 -14.09 -5.02 -0.46
N CYS A 98 -13.85 -6.33 -0.36
CA CYS A 98 -14.89 -7.35 -0.43
C CYS A 98 -15.56 -7.68 0.91
N ASN A 99 -15.18 -7.03 2.02
CA ASN A 99 -15.69 -7.31 3.37
C ASN A 99 -15.54 -8.80 3.77
N ARG A 100 -14.43 -9.43 3.33
CA ARG A 100 -14.07 -10.83 3.56
C ARG A 100 -13.03 -11.01 4.67
N CYS A 101 -12.73 -9.94 5.39
CA CYS A 101 -11.80 -9.94 6.50
C CYS A 101 -12.17 -10.98 7.57
N PRO A 102 -11.28 -11.96 7.88
CA PRO A 102 -11.56 -12.99 8.88
C PRO A 102 -11.43 -12.49 10.35
N GLY A 103 -11.40 -11.18 10.57
CA GLY A 103 -11.09 -10.55 11.87
C GLY A 103 -12.28 -9.97 12.63
N SER A 104 -13.51 -10.05 12.11
CA SER A 104 -14.72 -9.75 12.90
C SER A 104 -15.30 -11.05 13.48
N LEU A 105 -14.47 -11.82 14.19
CA LEU A 105 -15.01 -12.62 15.28
C LEU A 105 -15.20 -11.66 16.47
N PRO A 106 -16.43 -11.44 16.97
CA PRO A 106 -16.58 -10.85 18.28
C PRO A 106 -15.84 -11.78 19.26
N ASN A 107 -14.86 -11.21 19.94
CA ASN A 107 -14.25 -11.84 21.11
C ASN A 107 -15.40 -12.18 22.07
N HIS A 108 -15.63 -13.48 22.32
CA HIS A 108 -16.64 -13.95 23.27
C HIS A 108 -16.07 -13.88 24.68
#